data_AF-A0A2I2KQC9-F1
#
_entry.id   AF-A0A2I2KQC9-F1
#
_cell.length_a   1.000
_cell.length_b   1.000
_cell.length_c   1.000
_cell.angle_alpha   90.00
_cell.angle_beta   90.00
_cell.angle_gamma   90.00
#
_symmetry.space_group_name_H-M   'P 1'
#
loop_
_entity.id
_entity.type
_entity.pdbx_description
1 polymer ?
#
loop_
_entity_poly.entity_id
_entity_poly.type
_entity_poly.pdbx_seq_one_letter_code
_entity_poly.pdbx_strand_id
1 'polypeptide(L)' 'MTDIVALASSVDDIPSMSETDAMLKELRRLPRTVATASLIDELLDLRSLLANLDDPCPLAGA' A
#
# COMPACT_ATOMS: atom_id res chain seq x y z
N MET A 1 14.22 -1.44 23.23
CA MET A 1 13.87 -2.14 21.97
C MET A 1 12.34 -2.12 21.79
N THR A 2 11.73 -0.94 21.94
CA THR A 2 10.26 -0.83 22.13
C THR A 2 9.62 0.16 21.15
N ASP A 3 10.39 1.08 20.58
CA ASP A 3 9.87 2.08 19.64
C ASP A 3 9.43 1.54 18.27
N ILE A 4 10.12 0.55 17.72
CA ILE A 4 9.78 0.03 16.38
C ILE A 4 8.53 -0.84 16.41
N VAL A 5 8.33 -1.60 17.50
CA VAL A 5 7.13 -2.44 17.69
C VAL A 5 5.90 -1.58 17.96
N ALA A 6 6.05 -0.47 18.68
CA ALA A 6 4.97 0.51 18.90
C ALA A 6 4.60 1.27 17.62
N LEU A 7 5.58 1.57 16.74
CA LEU A 7 5.30 2.13 15.41
C LEU A 7 4.52 1.13 14.54
N ALA A 8 4.91 -0.15 14.55
CA ALA A 8 4.23 -1.20 13.78
C ALA A 8 2.80 -1.47 14.29
N SER A 9 2.54 -1.34 15.60
CA SER A 9 1.21 -1.50 16.20
C SER A 9 0.29 -0.27 16.03
N SER A 10 0.77 0.84 15.45
CA SER A 10 -0.08 1.94 14.98
C SER A 10 -0.44 1.82 13.49
N VAL A 11 0.12 0.84 12.78
CA VAL A 11 -0.23 0.48 11.39
C VAL A 11 -1.20 -0.71 11.42
N ASP A 12 -2.17 -0.68 12.33
CA ASP A 12 -3.32 -1.59 12.32
C ASP A 12 -4.38 -1.17 11.27
N ASP A 13 -4.24 0.04 10.71
CA ASP A 13 -5.02 0.47 9.56
C ASP A 13 -4.30 0.05 8.28
N ILE A 14 -4.93 -0.83 7.51
CA ILE A 14 -4.55 -1.09 6.12
C ILE A 14 -4.42 0.29 5.45
N PRO A 15 -3.26 0.65 4.88
CA PRO A 15 -3.04 1.99 4.36
C PRO A 15 -4.08 2.30 3.28
N SER A 16 -4.62 3.51 3.29
CA SER A 16 -5.58 3.94 2.28
C SER A 16 -4.97 3.92 0.87
N MET A 17 -5.79 3.92 -0.19
CA MET A 17 -5.28 4.03 -1.57
C MET A 17 -4.41 5.28 -1.76
N SER A 18 -4.78 6.40 -1.14
CA SER A 18 -4.03 7.65 -1.22
C SER A 18 -2.67 7.57 -0.52
N GLU A 19 -2.60 6.90 0.63
CA GLU A 19 -1.32 6.66 1.32
C GLU A 19 -0.42 5.71 0.53
N THR A 20 -0.98 4.63 -0.01
CA THR A 20 -0.25 3.67 -0.85
C THR A 20 0.36 4.37 -2.08
N ASP A 21 -0.37 5.28 -2.72
CA ASP A 21 0.14 6.08 -3.85
C ASP A 21 1.25 7.05 -3.42
N ALA A 22 1.11 7.69 -2.26
CA ALA A 22 2.14 8.56 -1.68
C ALA A 22 3.44 7.78 -1.39
N MET A 23 3.33 6.57 -0.85
CA MET A 23 4.48 5.69 -0.59
C MET A 23 5.16 5.25 -1.90
N LEU A 24 4.38 4.88 -2.92
CA LEU A 24 4.92 4.56 -4.25
C LEU A 24 5.64 5.75 -4.88
N LYS A 25 5.12 6.97 -4.72
CA LYS A 25 5.75 8.18 -5.23
C LYS A 25 7.10 8.44 -4.57
N GLU A 26 7.22 8.24 -3.27
CA GLU A 26 8.49 8.41 -2.55
C GLU A 26 9.50 7.30 -2.89
N LEU A 27 9.06 6.04 -2.99
CA LEU A 27 9.93 4.94 -3.42
C LEU A 27 10.47 5.13 -4.84
N ARG A 28 9.69 5.73 -5.74
CA ARG A 28 10.14 6.07 -7.11
C ARG A 28 11.22 7.16 -7.15
N ARG A 29 11.38 7.93 -6.08
CA ARG A 29 12.44 8.96 -5.94
C ARG A 29 13.74 8.39 -5.38
N LEU A 30 13.69 7.22 -4.76
CA LEU A 30 14.87 6.51 -4.27
C LEU A 30 15.62 5.82 -5.41
N PRO A 31 16.92 5.54 -5.24
CA PRO A 31 17.67 4.73 -6.19
C PRO A 31 16.99 3.37 -6.38
N ARG A 32 16.89 2.96 -7.65
CA ARG A 32 16.17 1.75 -8.07
C ARG A 32 17.02 0.51 -7.79
N THR A 33 17.10 0.15 -6.51
CA THR A 33 17.74 -1.08 -6.05
C THR A 33 16.76 -2.25 -6.12
N VAL A 34 17.26 -3.48 -6.04
CA VAL A 34 16.43 -4.70 -5.99
C VAL A 34 15.43 -4.63 -4.83
N ALA A 35 15.86 -4.14 -3.66
CA ALA A 35 14.99 -3.98 -2.50
C ALA A 35 13.88 -2.94 -2.74
N THR A 36 14.22 -1.79 -3.35
CA THR A 36 13.23 -0.76 -3.70
C THR A 36 12.24 -1.27 -4.75
N ALA A 37 12.71 -2.07 -5.71
CA ALA A 37 11.85 -2.66 -6.74
C ALA A 37 10.83 -3.64 -6.14
N SER A 38 11.27 -4.56 -5.28
CA SER A 38 10.36 -5.49 -4.59
C SER A 38 9.32 -4.75 -3.74
N LEU A 39 9.72 -3.71 -2.99
CA LEU A 39 8.78 -2.89 -2.22
C LEU A 39 7.74 -2.18 -3.09
N ILE A 40 8.12 -1.74 -4.29
CA ILE A 40 7.19 -1.13 -5.24
C ILE A 40 6.18 -2.17 -5.75
N ASP A 41 6.63 -3.38 -6.09
CA ASP A 41 5.76 -4.45 -6.56
C ASP A 41 4.75 -4.87 -5.46
N GLU A 42 5.20 -5.03 -4.21
CA GLU A 42 4.32 -5.34 -3.08
C GLU A 42 3.27 -4.24 -2.82
N LEU A 43 3.65 -2.96 -2.94
CA LEU A 43 2.70 -1.85 -2.79
C LEU A 43 1.72 -1.73 -3.97
N LEU A 44 2.14 -2.10 -5.19
CA LEU A 44 1.25 -2.18 -6.35
C LEU A 44 0.22 -3.30 -6.19
N ASP A 45 0.63 -4.44 -5.62
CA ASP A 45 -0.27 -5.55 -5.29
C ASP A 45 -1.28 -5.13 -4.21
N LEU A 46 -0.81 -4.50 -3.14
CA LEU A 46 -1.67 -3.94 -2.09
C LEU A 46 -2.69 -2.94 -2.64
N ARG A 47 -2.28 -2.05 -3.56
CA ARG A 47 -3.19 -1.11 -4.24
C ARG A 47 -4.28 -1.83 -5.03
N SER A 48 -3.94 -2.94 -5.68
CA SER A 48 -4.90 -3.78 -6.41
C SER A 48 -5.91 -4.43 -5.45
N LEU A 49 -5.44 -4.93 -4.31
CA LEU A 49 -6.30 -5.49 -3.26
C LEU A 49 -7.23 -4.42 -2.66
N LEU A 50 -6.72 -3.22 -2.41
CA LEU A 50 -7.50 -2.06 -1.98
C LEU A 50 -8.53 -1.63 -3.02
N ALA A 51 -8.19 -1.65 -4.31
CA ALA A 51 -9.13 -1.36 -5.40
C ALA A 51 -10.27 -2.38 -5.46
N ASN A 52 -9.99 -3.65 -5.18
CA ASN A 52 -11.03 -4.68 -5.08
C ASN A 52 -11.87 -4.56 -3.79
N LEU A 53 -11.32 -3.93 -2.75
CA LEU A 53 -12.02 -3.67 -1.48
C LEU A 53 -12.92 -2.43 -1.54
N ASP A 54 -12.51 -1.42 -2.32
CA ASP A 54 -13.21 -0.15 -2.51
C ASP A 54 -14.27 -0.21 -3.62
N ASP A 55 -14.35 -1.33 -4.36
CA ASP A 55 -15.39 -1.53 -5.40
C ASP A 55 -16.75 -1.81 -4.73
N PRO A 56 -17.73 -0.88 -4.77
CA PRO A 56 -19.09 -1.21 -4.40
C PRO A 56 -19.63 -2.14 -5.49
N CYS A 57 -19.81 -3.43 -5.15
CA CYS A 57 -20.40 -4.49 -5.97
C CYS A 57 -21.09 -4.00 -7.27
N PRO A 58 -20.71 -4.48 -8.47
CA PRO A 58 -21.55 -4.33 -9.64
C PRO A 58 -22.70 -5.35 -9.57
N LEU A 59 -23.68 -5.11 -8.70
CA LEU A 59 -24.98 -5.78 -8.69
C LEU A 59 -26.10 -4.78 -8.98
N ALA A 60 -25.97 -4.01 -10.06
CA ALA A 60 -27.06 -3.22 -10.61
C ALA A 60 -26.90 -3.07 -12.12
N GLY A 61 -27.44 -4.03 -12.86
CA GLY A 61 -27.50 -4.02 -14.32
C GLY A 61 -28.19 -5.29 -14.81
N ALA A 62 -29.50 -5.34 -14.57
CA ALA A 62 -30.44 -6.35 -15.06
C ALA A 62 -30.46 -6.44 -16.60
#